data_AF-A0A7S2UI85-F1
#
_entry.id   AF-A0A7S2UI85-F1
#
_cell.length_a   1.000
_cell.length_b   1.000
_cell.length_c   1.000
_cell.angle_alpha   90.00
_cell.angle_beta   90.00
_cell.angle_gamma   90.00
#
_symmetry.space_group_name_H-M   'P 1'
#
loop_
_entity.id
_entity.type
_entity.pdbx_description
1 polymer ?
#
loop_
_entity_poly.entity_id
_entity_poly.type
_entity_poly.pdbx_seq_one_letter_code
_entity_poly.pdbx_strand_id
1 'polypeptide(L)'
;VEKTRTSMAKPEYYYLPKSRHELFRRNPVPARFLGRKDHALLTHEYKVFVNPSVTEVLCTTTAEAIAMGKFAIIPRHRSNEFFEPFPNCLLYSTKEEFVAFVTHALSHEPKPLAPELAHQLTWEAATERCITAAAISKRDATRRDRVGKPRFEEQIAHIHSSLLSKGDDVIRKVMLGGSSSYDPTNPTKEPSTTTSSQPVRVTC
;
A
#
# COMPACT_ATOMS: atom_id res chain seq x y z
N VAL A 1 -48.63 27.29 0.63
CA VAL A 1 -48.24 25.86 0.76
C VAL A 1 -46.78 25.85 1.15
N GLU A 2 -46.55 25.74 2.44
CA GLU A 2 -45.27 25.93 3.13
C GLU A 2 -44.53 24.59 3.16
N LYS A 3 -43.36 24.50 2.52
CA LYS A 3 -42.53 23.28 2.53
C LYS A 3 -41.63 23.29 3.75
N THR A 4 -42.02 22.54 4.76
CA THR A 4 -41.22 22.22 5.95
C THR A 4 -39.92 21.54 5.54
N ARG A 5 -38.81 22.21 5.83
CA ARG A 5 -37.45 21.73 5.60
C ARG A 5 -37.06 20.88 6.80
N THR A 6 -37.26 19.58 6.71
CA THR A 6 -36.89 18.62 7.76
C THR A 6 -35.37 18.62 7.94
N SER A 7 -34.88 19.20 9.04
CA SER A 7 -33.49 19.09 9.44
C SER A 7 -33.22 17.66 9.89
N MET A 8 -32.30 16.97 9.21
CA MET A 8 -31.78 15.69 9.72
C MET A 8 -31.05 15.96 11.04
N ALA A 9 -31.54 15.39 12.13
CA ALA A 9 -30.89 15.42 13.43
C ALA A 9 -29.52 14.73 13.34
N LYS A 10 -28.47 15.39 13.83
CA LYS A 10 -27.13 14.81 13.92
C LYS A 10 -27.15 13.71 15.01
N PRO A 11 -26.61 12.51 14.76
CA PRO A 11 -26.51 11.50 15.80
C PRO A 11 -25.50 11.96 16.87
N GLU A 12 -25.97 12.01 18.11
CA GLU A 12 -25.24 12.51 19.26
C GLU A 12 -24.40 11.37 19.87
N TYR A 13 -23.21 11.14 19.33
CA TYR A 13 -22.24 10.21 19.93
C TYR A 13 -21.39 10.96 20.96
N TYR A 14 -21.71 10.80 22.25
CA TYR A 14 -20.83 11.27 23.32
C TYR A 14 -19.61 10.36 23.46
N TYR A 15 -18.44 10.87 23.06
CA TYR A 15 -17.15 10.21 23.28
C TYR A 15 -16.56 10.68 24.61
N LEU A 16 -16.50 9.80 25.61
CA LEU A 16 -15.81 10.08 26.87
C LEU A 16 -14.29 9.96 26.67
N PRO A 17 -13.49 11.01 26.99
CA PRO A 17 -12.05 10.97 26.82
C PRO A 17 -11.42 9.94 27.76
N LYS A 18 -10.59 9.05 27.23
CA LYS A 18 -9.92 7.97 27.95
C LYS A 18 -8.57 8.38 28.55
N SER A 19 -8.03 9.53 28.17
CA SER A 19 -6.73 10.01 28.66
C SER A 19 -6.68 11.54 28.83
N ARG A 20 -5.72 12.01 29.66
CA ARG A 20 -5.43 13.44 29.84
C ARG A 20 -5.07 14.15 28.52
N HIS A 21 -4.53 13.43 27.54
CA HIS A 21 -4.21 13.98 26.22
C HIS A 21 -5.47 14.20 25.35
N GLU A 22 -6.51 13.39 25.54
CA GLU A 22 -7.79 13.55 24.84
C GLU A 22 -8.64 14.69 25.41
N LEU A 23 -8.46 15.03 26.69
CA LEU A 23 -9.10 16.17 27.37
C LEU A 23 -8.72 17.54 26.77
N PHE A 24 -7.53 17.68 26.21
CA PHE A 24 -7.07 18.93 25.59
C PHE A 24 -7.48 19.08 24.11
N ARG A 25 -8.09 18.06 23.50
CA ARG A 25 -8.64 18.18 22.15
C ARG A 25 -9.95 18.94 22.21
N ARG A 26 -9.93 20.22 21.82
CA ARG A 26 -11.13 21.10 21.79
C ARG A 26 -12.31 20.51 21.01
N ASN A 27 -12.05 19.65 20.01
CA ASN A 27 -13.03 18.82 19.33
C ASN A 27 -12.39 17.46 19.00
N PRO A 28 -12.98 16.32 19.39
CA PRO A 28 -12.51 15.02 18.90
C PRO A 28 -12.76 14.93 17.40
N VAL A 29 -11.72 14.53 16.64
CA VAL A 29 -11.92 14.14 15.25
C VAL A 29 -12.85 12.92 15.25
N PRO A 30 -13.93 12.89 14.45
CA PRO A 30 -14.86 11.76 14.40
C PRO A 30 -14.22 10.57 13.65
N ALA A 31 -13.13 10.06 14.19
CA ALA A 31 -12.33 8.98 13.65
C ALA A 31 -11.95 7.99 14.75
N ARG A 32 -11.90 6.71 14.40
CA ARG A 32 -11.48 5.62 15.29
C ARG A 32 -10.05 5.24 14.96
N PHE A 33 -9.14 5.42 15.91
CA PHE A 33 -7.75 4.99 15.77
C PHE A 33 -7.64 3.50 16.12
N LEU A 34 -7.33 2.67 15.12
CA LEU A 34 -7.28 1.20 15.28
C LEU A 34 -5.94 0.67 15.82
N GLY A 35 -4.90 1.51 15.83
CA GLY A 35 -3.53 1.07 16.10
C GLY A 35 -2.97 0.20 14.97
N ARG A 36 -1.93 -0.59 15.27
CA ARG A 36 -1.35 -1.54 14.30
C ARG A 36 -2.36 -2.65 14.00
N LYS A 37 -2.70 -2.80 12.73
CA LYS A 37 -3.59 -3.85 12.21
C LYS A 37 -2.95 -4.48 10.98
N ASP A 38 -3.18 -5.77 10.82
CA ASP A 38 -2.93 -6.45 9.55
C ASP A 38 -3.97 -5.96 8.53
N HIS A 39 -3.48 -5.51 7.36
CA HIS A 39 -4.33 -4.96 6.32
C HIS A 39 -5.23 -6.02 5.67
N ALA A 40 -4.86 -7.31 5.69
CA ALA A 40 -5.69 -8.40 5.19
C ALA A 40 -7.00 -8.54 5.99
N LEU A 41 -6.99 -8.16 7.27
CA LEU A 41 -8.19 -8.14 8.11
C LEU A 41 -9.11 -6.96 7.79
N LEU A 42 -8.62 -5.96 7.05
CA LEU A 42 -9.34 -4.74 6.70
C LEU A 42 -9.91 -4.79 5.27
N THR A 43 -9.66 -5.86 4.50
CA THR A 43 -10.05 -5.99 3.11
C THR A 43 -11.55 -5.81 2.92
N HIS A 44 -12.37 -6.45 3.76
CA HIS A 44 -13.84 -6.42 3.62
C HIS A 44 -14.53 -5.30 4.39
N GLU A 45 -13.91 -4.74 5.45
CA GLU A 45 -14.55 -3.71 6.29
C GLU A 45 -14.57 -2.34 5.59
N TYR A 46 -13.62 -2.09 4.68
CA TYR A 46 -13.36 -0.75 4.16
C TYR A 46 -13.28 -0.71 2.64
N LYS A 47 -14.14 0.11 2.01
CA LYS A 47 -14.20 0.30 0.54
C LYS A 47 -13.28 1.41 0.03
N VAL A 48 -13.06 2.43 0.85
CA VAL A 48 -12.30 3.63 0.47
C VAL A 48 -11.06 3.72 1.33
N PHE A 49 -9.92 3.90 0.67
CA PHE A 49 -8.62 4.22 1.23
C PHE A 49 -8.25 5.64 0.84
N VAL A 50 -7.74 6.42 1.79
CA VAL A 50 -7.33 7.81 1.56
C VAL A 50 -5.88 7.96 1.97
N ASN A 51 -5.03 8.38 1.03
CA ASN A 51 -3.66 8.79 1.35
C ASN A 51 -3.53 10.29 1.01
N PRO A 52 -3.47 11.19 2.00
CA PRO A 52 -3.31 12.62 1.77
C PRO A 52 -1.84 13.09 1.70
N SER A 53 -0.87 12.18 1.73
CA SER A 53 0.55 12.49 1.76
C SER A 53 1.03 13.07 0.42
N VAL A 54 1.82 14.15 0.50
CA VAL A 54 2.37 14.85 -0.67
C VAL A 54 3.89 14.66 -0.84
N THR A 55 4.54 13.91 0.06
CA THR A 55 6.00 13.74 0.10
C THR A 55 6.46 12.29 0.10
N GLU A 56 5.66 11.36 -0.42
CA GLU A 56 6.03 9.94 -0.52
C GLU A 56 6.53 9.61 -1.92
N VAL A 57 7.47 8.66 -2.08
CA VAL A 57 8.03 8.29 -3.40
C VAL A 57 7.10 7.34 -4.15
N LEU A 58 6.69 6.25 -3.52
CA LEU A 58 5.68 5.33 -4.01
C LEU A 58 5.11 4.61 -2.79
N CYS A 59 3.85 4.88 -2.47
CA CYS A 59 3.24 4.40 -1.25
C CYS A 59 2.74 2.96 -1.41
N THR A 60 3.32 2.01 -0.68
CA THR A 60 2.95 0.58 -0.76
C THR A 60 1.50 0.34 -0.36
N THR A 61 0.99 1.03 0.66
CA THR A 61 -0.40 0.88 1.10
C THR A 61 -1.40 1.39 0.07
N THR A 62 -1.01 2.35 -0.79
CA THR A 62 -1.82 2.80 -1.91
C THR A 62 -1.90 1.71 -2.99
N ALA A 63 -0.77 1.12 -3.35
CA ALA A 63 -0.72 0.00 -4.29
C ALA A 63 -1.55 -1.20 -3.79
N GLU A 64 -1.40 -1.56 -2.51
CA GLU A 64 -2.17 -2.63 -1.86
C GLU A 64 -3.68 -2.33 -1.88
N ALA A 65 -4.10 -1.11 -1.55
CA ALA A 65 -5.51 -0.71 -1.59
C ALA A 65 -6.10 -0.86 -2.99
N ILE A 66 -5.36 -0.43 -4.01
CA ILE A 66 -5.77 -0.55 -5.42
C ILE A 66 -5.85 -2.04 -5.81
N ALA A 67 -4.87 -2.86 -5.43
CA ALA A 67 -4.82 -4.29 -5.72
C ALA A 67 -5.95 -5.07 -5.02
N MET A 68 -6.35 -4.66 -3.81
CA MET A 68 -7.52 -5.18 -3.10
C MET A 68 -8.86 -4.73 -3.71
N GLY A 69 -8.83 -3.95 -4.80
CA GLY A 69 -10.04 -3.46 -5.47
C GLY A 69 -10.76 -2.38 -4.68
N LYS A 70 -10.07 -1.57 -3.89
CA LYS A 70 -10.65 -0.42 -3.17
C LYS A 70 -10.56 0.85 -4.01
N PHE A 71 -11.36 1.86 -3.67
CA PHE A 71 -11.07 3.22 -4.14
C PHE A 71 -9.88 3.77 -3.36
N ALA A 72 -8.84 4.22 -4.06
CA ALA A 72 -7.73 4.95 -3.48
C ALA A 72 -7.85 6.43 -3.87
N ILE A 73 -7.96 7.32 -2.88
CA ILE A 73 -8.04 8.77 -3.10
C ILE A 73 -6.72 9.38 -2.66
N ILE A 74 -5.96 9.94 -3.61
CA ILE A 74 -4.59 10.43 -3.38
C ILE A 74 -4.36 11.78 -4.06
N PRO A 75 -3.42 12.62 -3.60
CA PRO A 75 -3.12 13.88 -4.26
C PRO A 75 -2.44 13.65 -5.61
N ARG A 76 -2.73 14.51 -6.59
CA ARG A 76 -2.03 14.56 -7.86
C ARG A 76 -0.62 15.12 -7.63
N HIS A 77 0.37 14.25 -7.68
CA HIS A 77 1.78 14.59 -7.47
C HIS A 77 2.66 13.67 -8.31
N ARG A 78 3.87 14.11 -8.69
CA ARG A 78 4.78 13.33 -9.54
C ARG A 78 5.09 11.93 -9.02
N SER A 79 5.16 11.78 -7.71
CA SER A 79 5.38 10.47 -7.08
C SER A 79 4.19 9.51 -7.20
N ASN A 80 3.00 10.04 -7.49
CA ASN A 80 1.78 9.27 -7.68
C ASN A 80 1.47 9.03 -9.17
N GLU A 81 2.33 9.44 -10.11
CA GLU A 81 2.15 9.23 -11.55
C GLU A 81 1.94 7.75 -11.91
N PHE A 82 2.60 6.84 -11.17
CA PHE A 82 2.40 5.40 -11.33
C PHE A 82 0.93 4.98 -11.16
N PHE A 83 0.16 5.67 -10.33
CA PHE A 83 -1.22 5.30 -10.00
C PHE A 83 -2.26 5.92 -10.95
N GLU A 84 -1.89 6.89 -11.78
CA GLU A 84 -2.82 7.57 -12.72
C GLU A 84 -3.57 6.62 -13.67
N PRO A 85 -2.96 5.54 -14.20
CA PRO A 85 -3.67 4.63 -15.11
C PRO A 85 -4.76 3.78 -14.44
N PHE A 86 -4.78 3.69 -13.11
CA PHE A 86 -5.69 2.78 -12.39
C PHE A 86 -7.07 3.41 -12.21
N PRO A 87 -8.16 2.78 -12.71
CA PRO A 87 -9.50 3.38 -12.71
C PRO A 87 -10.11 3.54 -11.31
N ASN A 88 -9.64 2.77 -10.33
CA ASN A 88 -10.03 2.87 -8.93
C ASN A 88 -9.09 3.78 -8.11
N CYS A 89 -8.15 4.48 -8.76
CA CYS A 89 -7.36 5.53 -8.14
C CYS A 89 -7.88 6.92 -8.57
N LEU A 90 -8.29 7.73 -7.61
CA LEU A 90 -8.87 9.05 -7.81
C LEU A 90 -7.87 10.13 -7.36
N LEU A 91 -7.22 10.78 -8.32
CA LEU A 91 -6.19 11.78 -8.06
C LEU A 91 -6.77 13.19 -7.99
N TYR A 92 -6.70 13.83 -6.82
CA TYR A 92 -7.21 15.19 -6.59
C TYR A 92 -6.09 16.23 -6.53
N SER A 93 -6.38 17.44 -6.98
CA SER A 93 -5.50 18.61 -6.89
C SER A 93 -6.07 19.66 -5.93
N THR A 94 -7.39 19.69 -5.76
CA THR A 94 -8.08 20.64 -4.89
C THR A 94 -8.89 19.94 -3.79
N LYS A 95 -9.32 20.71 -2.78
CA LYS A 95 -10.17 20.19 -1.70
C LYS A 95 -11.57 19.83 -2.19
N GLU A 96 -12.06 20.56 -3.19
CA GLU A 96 -13.36 20.36 -3.80
C GLU A 96 -13.38 19.04 -4.57
N GLU A 97 -12.32 18.76 -5.34
CA GLU A 97 -12.15 17.46 -6.01
C GLU A 97 -12.06 16.32 -5.01
N PHE A 98 -11.32 16.50 -3.92
CA PHE A 98 -11.24 15.51 -2.84
C PHE A 98 -12.63 15.15 -2.30
N VAL A 99 -13.45 16.16 -1.96
CA VAL A 99 -14.82 15.94 -1.46
C VAL A 99 -15.70 15.26 -2.50
N ALA A 100 -15.59 15.66 -3.78
CA ALA A 100 -16.32 15.04 -4.88
C ALA A 100 -15.94 13.56 -5.04
N PHE A 101 -14.65 13.21 -4.98
CA PHE A 101 -14.18 11.83 -5.08
C PHE A 101 -14.56 10.98 -3.87
N VAL A 102 -14.53 11.54 -2.66
CA VAL A 102 -15.05 10.82 -1.48
C VAL A 102 -16.54 10.51 -1.66
N THR A 103 -17.32 11.48 -2.12
CA THR A 103 -18.76 11.29 -2.39
C THR A 103 -19.00 10.25 -3.48
N HIS A 104 -18.21 10.28 -4.55
CA HIS A 104 -18.26 9.29 -5.63
C HIS A 104 -17.92 7.88 -5.11
N ALA A 105 -16.80 7.73 -4.41
CA ALA A 105 -16.31 6.45 -3.89
C ALA A 105 -17.28 5.83 -2.86
N LEU A 106 -18.00 6.66 -2.09
CA LEU A 106 -19.04 6.18 -1.18
C LEU A 106 -20.29 5.67 -1.91
N SER A 107 -20.67 6.32 -3.01
CA SER A 107 -21.90 6.02 -3.77
C SER A 107 -21.74 4.96 -4.87
N HIS A 108 -20.51 4.67 -5.30
CA HIS A 108 -20.21 3.72 -6.38
C HIS A 108 -19.40 2.55 -5.86
N GLU A 109 -19.31 1.49 -6.66
CA GLU A 109 -18.40 0.37 -6.44
C GLU A 109 -17.22 0.45 -7.40
N PRO A 110 -15.99 0.11 -6.94
CA PRO A 110 -14.82 0.12 -7.80
C PRO A 110 -14.95 -0.97 -8.87
N LYS A 111 -14.65 -0.60 -10.12
CA LYS A 111 -14.64 -1.55 -11.22
C LYS A 111 -13.45 -2.51 -11.05
N PRO A 112 -13.62 -3.81 -11.33
CA PRO A 112 -12.50 -4.75 -11.39
C PRO A 112 -11.42 -4.23 -12.35
N LEU A 113 -10.16 -4.38 -11.95
CA LEU A 113 -9.03 -4.00 -12.79
C LEU A 113 -8.95 -4.89 -14.03
N ALA A 114 -8.55 -4.28 -15.15
CA ALA A 114 -8.14 -5.04 -16.32
C ALA A 114 -6.92 -5.92 -15.96
N PRO A 115 -6.81 -7.15 -16.51
CA PRO A 115 -5.71 -8.07 -16.19
C PRO A 115 -4.32 -7.44 -16.35
N GLU A 116 -4.14 -6.58 -17.34
CA GLU A 116 -2.88 -5.90 -17.63
C GLU A 116 -2.50 -4.91 -16.51
N LEU A 117 -3.47 -4.14 -16.01
CA LEU A 117 -3.25 -3.22 -14.88
C LEU A 117 -3.06 -3.99 -13.58
N ALA A 118 -3.85 -5.05 -13.35
CA ALA A 118 -3.69 -5.91 -12.18
C ALA A 118 -2.28 -6.52 -12.14
N HIS A 119 -1.75 -6.98 -13.29
CA HIS A 119 -0.39 -7.51 -13.40
C HIS A 119 0.66 -6.46 -12.98
N GLN A 120 0.50 -5.17 -13.33
CA GLN A 120 1.47 -4.13 -12.95
C GLN A 120 1.67 -3.98 -11.43
N LEU A 121 0.66 -4.32 -10.64
CA LEU A 121 0.67 -4.30 -9.17
C LEU A 121 1.23 -5.59 -8.54
N THR A 122 1.50 -6.63 -9.34
CA THR A 122 2.05 -7.88 -8.83
C THR A 122 3.52 -7.72 -8.43
N TRP A 123 3.95 -8.57 -7.50
CA TRP A 123 5.37 -8.72 -7.17
C TRP A 123 6.20 -9.17 -8.37
N GLU A 124 5.62 -10.02 -9.23
CA GLU A 124 6.26 -10.47 -10.46
C GLU A 124 6.62 -9.29 -11.37
N ALA A 125 5.65 -8.43 -11.71
CA ALA A 125 5.92 -7.24 -12.53
C ALA A 125 6.90 -6.27 -11.86
N ALA A 126 6.87 -6.15 -10.54
CA ALA A 126 7.87 -5.36 -9.80
C ALA A 126 9.28 -5.96 -9.93
N THR A 127 9.41 -7.29 -9.85
CA THR A 127 10.66 -8.01 -10.06
C THR A 127 11.17 -7.85 -11.48
N GLU A 128 10.32 -7.93 -12.50
CA GLU A 128 10.70 -7.69 -13.89
C GLU A 128 11.24 -6.28 -14.11
N ARG A 129 10.59 -5.25 -13.53
CA ARG A 129 11.10 -3.87 -13.54
C ARG A 129 12.46 -3.77 -12.86
N CYS A 130 12.64 -4.46 -11.74
CA CYS A 130 13.90 -4.51 -11.01
C CYS A 130 15.02 -5.16 -11.85
N ILE A 131 14.75 -6.32 -12.46
CA ILE A 131 15.69 -7.02 -13.36
C ILE A 131 16.07 -6.12 -14.53
N THR A 132 15.08 -5.47 -15.14
CA THR A 132 15.30 -4.56 -16.27
C THR A 132 16.17 -3.37 -15.87
N ALA A 133 15.89 -2.75 -14.72
CA ALA A 133 16.68 -1.62 -14.21
C ALA A 133 18.11 -2.03 -13.79
N ALA A 134 18.29 -3.27 -13.33
CA ALA A 134 19.59 -3.81 -12.94
C ALA A 134 20.41 -4.33 -14.14
N ALA A 135 19.81 -4.44 -15.33
CA ALA A 135 20.49 -4.94 -16.51
C ALA A 135 21.65 -4.01 -16.92
N ILE A 136 22.84 -4.59 -17.08
CA ILE A 136 24.01 -3.88 -17.58
C ILE A 136 24.17 -4.09 -19.08
N SER A 137 24.66 -3.06 -19.78
CA SER A 137 24.93 -3.21 -21.22
C SER A 137 26.06 -4.21 -21.46
N LYS A 138 26.03 -4.92 -22.61
CA LYS A 138 27.13 -5.81 -23.01
C LYS A 138 28.48 -5.06 -23.02
N ARG A 139 28.49 -3.80 -23.46
CA ARG A 139 29.66 -2.93 -23.45
C ARG A 139 30.19 -2.72 -22.03
N ASP A 140 29.32 -2.42 -21.07
CA ASP A 140 29.71 -2.21 -19.68
C ASP A 140 30.20 -3.50 -19.03
N ALA A 141 29.58 -4.63 -19.33
CA ALA A 141 30.05 -5.95 -18.91
C ALA A 141 31.48 -6.21 -19.43
N THR A 142 31.71 -6.07 -20.74
CA THR A 142 33.05 -6.24 -21.33
C THR A 142 34.07 -5.25 -20.79
N ARG A 143 33.67 -4.01 -20.49
CA ARG A 143 34.55 -3.02 -19.85
C ARG A 143 34.95 -3.47 -18.45
N ARG A 144 34.02 -3.98 -17.64
CA ARG A 144 34.31 -4.54 -16.31
C ARG A 144 35.28 -5.71 -16.39
N ASP A 145 35.09 -6.60 -17.35
CA ASP A 145 35.98 -7.75 -17.56
C ASP A 145 37.41 -7.32 -17.92
N ARG A 146 37.56 -6.27 -18.74
CA ARG A 146 38.88 -5.71 -19.13
C ARG A 146 39.59 -5.00 -17.99
N VAL A 147 38.85 -4.25 -17.17
CA VAL A 147 39.43 -3.52 -16.03
C VAL A 147 39.83 -4.47 -14.90
N GLY A 148 39.26 -5.69 -14.89
CA GLY A 148 39.46 -6.67 -13.84
C GLY A 148 38.66 -6.32 -12.58
N LYS A 149 38.30 -7.33 -11.79
CA LYS A 149 37.66 -7.08 -10.49
C LYS A 149 38.73 -6.71 -9.46
N PRO A 150 38.57 -5.62 -8.71
CA PRO A 150 39.39 -5.38 -7.54
C PRO A 150 39.23 -6.56 -6.57
N ARG A 151 40.33 -7.04 -5.95
CA ARG A 151 40.28 -8.10 -4.92
C ARG A 151 39.24 -7.84 -3.82
N PHE A 152 38.98 -6.58 -3.53
CA PHE A 152 37.99 -6.15 -2.55
C PHE A 152 36.54 -6.45 -2.97
N GLU A 153 36.21 -6.32 -4.26
CA GLU A 153 34.86 -6.68 -4.77
C GLU A 153 34.63 -8.20 -4.73
N GLU A 154 35.66 -9.00 -5.02
CA GLU A 154 35.59 -10.45 -4.89
C GLU A 154 35.38 -10.88 -3.44
N GLN A 155 36.07 -10.23 -2.50
CA GLN A 155 35.87 -10.47 -1.06
C GLN A 155 34.45 -10.10 -0.62
N ILE A 156 33.93 -8.95 -1.05
CA ILE A 156 32.54 -8.54 -0.76
C ILE A 156 31.55 -9.54 -1.35
N ALA A 157 31.74 -9.96 -2.60
CA ALA A 157 30.88 -10.95 -3.24
C ALA A 157 30.93 -12.31 -2.53
N HIS A 158 32.10 -12.74 -2.05
CA HIS A 158 32.26 -13.96 -1.27
C HIS A 158 31.56 -13.86 0.10
N ILE A 159 31.69 -12.72 0.79
CA ILE A 159 30.98 -12.47 2.06
C ILE A 159 29.47 -12.45 1.82
N HIS A 160 28.99 -11.73 0.81
CA HIS A 160 27.56 -11.61 0.51
C HIS A 160 26.94 -12.95 0.08
N SER A 161 27.63 -13.72 -0.77
CA SER A 161 27.18 -15.05 -1.18
C SER A 161 27.20 -16.04 -0.02
N SER A 162 28.25 -16.04 0.81
CA SER A 162 28.31 -16.93 1.99
C SER A 162 27.22 -16.61 3.03
N LEU A 163 26.88 -15.32 3.23
CA LEU A 163 25.78 -14.89 4.10
C LEU A 163 24.39 -15.30 3.58
N LEU A 164 24.23 -15.47 2.27
CA LEU A 164 22.96 -15.87 1.63
C LEU A 164 22.82 -17.39 1.41
N SER A 165 23.94 -18.10 1.27
CA SER A 165 23.96 -19.54 0.93
C SER A 165 24.12 -20.47 2.13
N LYS A 166 24.53 -19.94 3.29
CA LYS A 166 24.50 -20.66 4.57
C LYS A 166 23.32 -20.16 5.37
N GLY A 167 22.48 -21.07 5.86
CA GLY A 167 21.21 -20.81 6.55
C GLY A 167 21.32 -20.12 7.91
N ASP A 168 22.18 -19.11 8.06
CA ASP A 168 22.28 -18.26 9.25
C ASP A 168 21.23 -17.15 9.18
N ASP A 169 19.98 -17.61 9.21
CA ASP A 169 18.74 -16.81 9.21
C ASP A 169 18.71 -15.81 10.39
N VAL A 170 19.53 -16.05 11.41
CA VAL A 170 19.74 -15.18 12.59
C VAL A 170 20.50 -13.90 12.22
N ILE A 171 21.60 -13.99 11.45
CA ILE A 171 22.39 -12.81 11.05
C ILE A 171 21.58 -11.96 10.08
N ARG A 172 20.85 -12.61 9.16
CA ARG A 172 19.92 -11.94 8.24
C ARG A 172 18.81 -11.19 9.00
N LYS A 173 18.19 -11.81 10.01
CA LYS A 173 17.15 -11.19 10.85
C LYS A 173 17.66 -10.01 11.66
N VAL A 174 18.89 -10.08 12.16
CA VAL A 174 19.48 -9.02 12.99
C VAL A 174 19.99 -7.83 12.17
N MET A 175 20.56 -8.07 10.98
CA MET A 175 21.20 -7.00 10.19
C MET A 175 20.34 -6.40 9.07
N LEU A 176 19.37 -7.14 8.52
CA LEU A 176 18.60 -6.72 7.33
C LEU A 176 17.08 -6.65 7.56
N GLY A 177 16.61 -6.89 8.79
CA GLY A 177 15.28 -6.46 9.25
C GLY A 177 14.07 -7.08 8.56
N GLY A 178 14.19 -8.26 7.94
CA GLY A 178 13.06 -8.91 7.24
C GLY A 178 12.91 -10.39 7.60
N SER A 179 11.72 -10.78 8.07
CA SER A 179 11.31 -12.18 8.16
C SER A 179 10.90 -12.71 6.79
N SER A 180 11.57 -13.76 6.31
CA SER A 180 11.17 -14.51 5.11
C SER A 180 10.05 -15.49 5.49
N SER A 181 8.88 -15.37 4.85
CA SER A 181 7.73 -16.29 5.04
C SER A 181 7.87 -17.60 4.25
N TYR A 182 8.98 -17.82 3.56
CA TYR A 182 9.22 -19.03 2.79
C TYR A 182 9.60 -20.19 3.71
N ASP A 183 8.67 -21.13 3.91
CA ASP A 183 8.93 -22.44 4.53
C ASP A 183 9.29 -23.45 3.43
N PRO A 184 10.57 -23.86 3.32
CA PRO A 184 11.01 -24.82 2.30
C PRO A 184 10.41 -26.23 2.49
N THR A 185 9.68 -26.48 3.58
CA THR A 185 9.12 -27.81 3.89
C THR A 185 7.69 -28.01 3.43
N ASN A 186 6.96 -26.97 2.98
CA ASN A 186 5.57 -27.14 2.54
C ASN A 186 5.07 -26.08 1.52
N PRO A 187 5.21 -26.31 0.20
CA PRO A 187 4.97 -25.31 -0.85
C PRO A 187 3.50 -25.05 -1.26
N THR A 188 2.48 -25.70 -0.64
CA THR A 188 1.11 -25.75 -1.22
C THR A 188 -0.03 -25.19 -0.36
N LYS A 189 0.20 -24.29 0.60
CA LYS A 189 -0.91 -23.72 1.40
C LYS A 189 -1.56 -22.51 0.71
N GLU A 190 -2.60 -22.75 -0.08
CA GLU A 190 -3.56 -21.71 -0.50
C GLU A 190 -4.56 -21.41 0.65
N PRO A 191 -4.86 -20.14 0.95
CA PRO A 191 -5.90 -19.78 1.92
C PRO A 191 -7.29 -19.72 1.26
N SER A 192 -8.22 -20.51 1.79
CA SER A 192 -9.62 -20.63 1.36
C SER A 192 -10.44 -19.34 1.60
N THR A 193 -11.19 -18.91 0.59
CA THR A 193 -12.14 -17.78 0.63
C THR A 193 -13.55 -18.23 1.04
N THR A 194 -14.17 -17.54 2.01
CA THR A 194 -15.61 -17.68 2.31
C THR A 194 -16.28 -16.31 2.34
N THR A 195 -17.33 -16.17 1.53
CA THR A 195 -18.10 -14.96 1.26
C THR A 195 -19.15 -14.69 2.34
N SER A 196 -19.26 -13.45 2.82
CA SER A 196 -20.45 -12.97 3.53
C SER A 196 -20.60 -11.46 3.41
N SER A 197 -21.71 -11.02 2.81
CA SER A 197 -22.16 -9.64 2.66
C SER A 197 -22.45 -8.96 4.01
N GLN A 198 -22.08 -7.68 4.21
CA GLN A 198 -22.76 -6.57 4.94
C GLN A 198 -21.77 -5.38 5.18
N PRO A 199 -22.19 -4.21 5.73
CA PRO A 199 -22.22 -2.89 5.09
C PRO A 199 -20.92 -2.03 5.20
N VAL A 200 -20.83 -1.02 4.32
CA VAL A 200 -19.65 -0.18 3.97
C VAL A 200 -19.13 0.74 5.11
N ARG A 201 -17.80 0.77 5.32
CA ARG A 201 -17.08 1.78 6.16
C ARG A 201 -15.85 2.37 5.43
N VAL A 202 -15.28 3.47 5.95
CA VAL A 202 -14.06 4.16 5.44
C VAL A 202 -12.95 4.16 6.49
N THR A 203 -11.68 3.94 6.08
CA THR A 203 -10.48 4.01 6.94
C THR A 203 -9.43 4.94 6.34
N CYS A 204 -8.73 5.64 7.23
CA CYS A 204 -7.55 6.47 6.98
C CYS A 204 -6.28 5.61 6.97
#